data_AF-A0A816ENU5-F1
#
_entry.id   AF-A0A816ENU5-F1
#
_cell.length_a   1.000
_cell.length_b   1.000
_cell.length_c   1.000
_cell.angle_alpha   90.00
_cell.angle_beta   90.00
_cell.angle_gamma   90.00
#
_symmetry.space_group_name_H-M   'P 1'
#
loop_
_entity.id
_entity.type
_entity.pdbx_description
1 polymer ?
#
loop_
_entity_poly.entity_id
_entity_poly.type
_entity_poly.pdbx_seq_one_letter_code
_entity_poly.pdbx_strand_id
1 'polypeptide(L)'
;MNDTASSYSSILTAVSYQLNIYFGSFLLVAGNLGCMGNIILFLSPTLRERAYSIYLLWEAISDFLYFNFVLMTRVLQYGFKIPILTRYDVLCKLRQFLTDWSNQVSFSFFAFATIDRLLSTQRANSK
;
A
#
# COMPACT_ATOMS: atom_id res chain seq x y z
N MET A 1 -4.91 29.97 -28.96
CA MET A 1 -4.67 29.63 -27.53
C MET A 1 -5.19 28.26 -27.12
N ASN A 2 -6.06 27.57 -27.89
CA ASN A 2 -6.52 26.21 -27.57
C ASN A 2 -5.51 25.09 -27.93
N ASP A 3 -4.63 25.32 -28.91
CA ASP A 3 -3.75 24.24 -29.41
C ASP A 3 -2.60 23.89 -28.46
N THR A 4 -2.08 24.87 -27.70
CA THR A 4 -1.02 24.63 -26.72
C THR A 4 -1.56 23.86 -25.50
N ALA A 5 -2.77 24.20 -25.02
CA ALA A 5 -3.41 23.49 -23.91
C ALA A 5 -3.72 22.01 -24.25
N SER A 6 -4.13 21.73 -25.49
CA SER A 6 -4.33 20.37 -26.00
C SER A 6 -3.02 19.57 -26.11
N SER A 7 -1.91 20.24 -26.44
CA SER A 7 -0.59 19.61 -26.49
C SER A 7 -0.09 19.20 -25.11
N TYR A 8 -0.19 20.08 -24.11
CA TYR A 8 0.23 19.77 -22.73
C TYR A 8 -0.57 18.62 -22.10
N SER A 9 -1.88 18.57 -22.32
CA SER A 9 -2.72 17.48 -21.80
C SER A 9 -2.33 16.12 -22.42
N SER A 10 -1.98 16.11 -23.69
CA SER A 10 -1.54 14.90 -24.42
C SER A 10 -0.22 14.35 -23.88
N ILE A 11 0.76 15.23 -23.63
CA ILE A 11 2.06 14.86 -23.06
C ILE A 11 1.88 14.31 -21.64
N LEU A 12 1.08 14.99 -20.80
CA LEU A 12 0.83 14.57 -19.43
C LEU A 12 0.16 13.18 -19.36
N THR A 13 -0.78 12.93 -20.28
CA THR A 13 -1.46 11.64 -20.38
C THR A 13 -0.50 10.53 -20.80
N ALA A 14 0.40 10.81 -21.75
CA ALA A 14 1.40 9.84 -22.20
C ALA A 14 2.41 9.49 -21.10
N VAL A 15 2.89 10.48 -20.35
CA VAL A 15 3.81 10.27 -19.22
C VAL A 15 3.12 9.50 -18.10
N SER A 16 1.90 9.89 -17.72
CA SER A 16 1.12 9.20 -16.69
C SER A 16 0.84 7.73 -17.04
N TYR A 17 0.61 7.45 -18.32
CA TYR A 17 0.42 6.10 -18.84
C TYR A 17 1.68 5.24 -18.69
N GLN A 18 2.83 5.75 -19.16
CA GLN A 18 4.10 5.03 -19.05
C GLN A 18 4.49 4.81 -17.58
N LEU A 19 4.31 5.82 -16.72
CA LEU A 19 4.55 5.70 -15.29
C LEU A 19 3.65 4.63 -14.66
N ASN A 20 2.33 4.66 -14.88
CA ASN A 20 1.45 3.65 -14.28
C ASN A 20 1.78 2.22 -14.71
N ILE A 21 2.24 2.01 -15.95
CA ILE A 21 2.65 0.67 -16.39
C ILE A 21 3.97 0.27 -15.75
N TYR A 22 5.04 1.01 -16.01
CA TYR A 22 6.38 0.60 -15.59
C TYR A 22 6.56 0.72 -14.08
N PHE A 23 6.25 1.90 -13.53
CA PHE A 23 6.36 2.14 -12.09
C PHE A 23 5.29 1.38 -11.32
N GLY A 24 4.04 1.37 -11.79
CA GLY A 24 2.96 0.65 -11.12
C GLY A 24 3.16 -0.87 -11.08
N SER A 25 3.60 -1.48 -12.18
CA SER A 25 3.90 -2.93 -12.19
C SER A 25 5.13 -3.26 -11.35
N PHE A 26 6.17 -2.42 -11.41
CA PHE A 26 7.34 -2.57 -10.55
C PHE A 26 6.98 -2.48 -9.06
N LEU A 27 6.18 -1.47 -8.66
CA LEU A 27 5.71 -1.32 -7.28
C LEU A 27 4.85 -2.51 -6.84
N LEU A 28 4.07 -3.09 -7.75
CA LEU A 28 3.24 -4.25 -7.43
C LEU A 28 4.12 -5.46 -7.12
N VAL A 29 5.14 -5.73 -7.93
CA VAL A 29 6.08 -6.84 -7.68
C VAL A 29 6.91 -6.59 -6.43
N ALA A 30 7.55 -5.41 -6.34
CA ALA A 30 8.40 -5.05 -5.21
C ALA A 30 7.61 -4.95 -3.90
N GLY A 31 6.40 -4.38 -3.94
CA GLY A 31 5.50 -4.26 -2.79
C GLY A 31 5.04 -5.63 -2.28
N ASN A 32 4.64 -6.54 -3.16
CA ASN A 32 4.29 -7.91 -2.76
C ASN A 32 5.49 -8.66 -2.15
N LEU A 33 6.68 -8.54 -2.74
CA LEU A 33 7.90 -9.14 -2.18
C LEU A 33 8.25 -8.56 -0.81
N GLY A 34 8.12 -7.24 -0.64
CA GLY A 34 8.33 -6.56 0.64
C GLY A 34 7.33 -7.00 1.71
N CYS A 35 6.04 -7.05 1.38
CA CYS A 35 5.00 -7.53 2.28
C CYS A 35 5.20 -9.00 2.66
N MET A 36 5.51 -9.88 1.69
CA MET A 36 5.82 -11.28 1.98
C MET A 36 7.05 -11.42 2.89
N GLY A 37 8.11 -10.64 2.63
CA GLY A 37 9.28 -10.60 3.49
C GLY A 37 8.95 -10.19 4.93
N ASN A 38 8.13 -9.14 5.10
CA ASN A 38 7.68 -8.68 6.43
C ASN A 38 6.82 -9.75 7.13
N ILE A 39 5.88 -10.38 6.43
CA ILE A 39 5.05 -11.44 6.99
C ILE A 39 5.91 -12.61 7.46
N ILE A 40 6.86 -13.07 6.64
CA ILE A 40 7.77 -14.18 7.00
C ILE A 40 8.64 -13.80 8.20
N LEU A 41 9.17 -12.57 8.24
CA LEU A 41 10.01 -12.08 9.32
C LEU A 41 9.24 -12.04 10.65
N PHE A 42 8.02 -11.51 10.66
CA PHE A 42 7.19 -11.40 11.86
C PHE A 42 6.52 -12.72 12.26
N LEU A 43 6.38 -13.68 11.34
CA LEU A 43 5.98 -15.06 11.66
C LEU A 43 7.07 -15.85 12.39
N SER A 44 8.33 -15.41 12.30
CA SER A 44 9.45 -16.08 12.94
C SER A 44 9.24 -16.17 14.46
N PRO A 45 9.41 -17.35 15.08
CA PRO A 45 9.11 -17.57 16.49
C PRO A 45 9.89 -16.67 17.45
N THR A 46 11.09 -16.22 17.04
CA THR A 46 11.93 -15.31 17.82
C THR A 46 11.40 -13.87 17.91
N LEU A 47 10.63 -13.41 16.91
CA LEU A 47 10.01 -12.07 16.94
C LEU A 47 8.59 -12.10 17.50
N ARG A 48 7.89 -13.25 17.39
CA ARG A 48 6.50 -13.41 17.79
C ARG A 48 6.25 -13.30 19.30
N GLU A 49 7.30 -13.39 20.12
CA GLU A 49 7.21 -13.15 21.57
C GLU A 49 6.91 -11.70 21.95
N ARG A 50 7.11 -10.75 21.02
CA ARG A 50 6.93 -9.32 21.31
C ARG A 50 5.60 -8.81 20.77
N ALA A 51 4.85 -8.08 21.60
CA ALA A 51 3.55 -7.51 21.24
C ALA A 51 3.63 -6.60 20.00
N TYR A 52 4.69 -5.78 19.87
CA TYR A 52 4.93 -4.98 18.66
C TYR A 52 4.94 -5.79 17.36
N SER A 53 5.40 -7.04 17.39
CA SER A 53 5.51 -7.89 16.19
C SER A 53 4.14 -8.24 15.62
N ILE A 54 3.13 -8.38 16.48
CA ILE A 54 1.75 -8.67 16.07
C ILE A 54 1.12 -7.45 15.38
N TYR A 55 1.39 -6.24 15.85
CA TYR A 55 0.90 -5.02 15.21
C TYR A 55 1.51 -4.82 13.81
N LEU A 56 2.83 -5.04 13.68
CA LEU A 56 3.52 -4.96 12.38
C LEU A 56 3.11 -6.09 11.42
N LEU A 57 2.71 -7.26 11.93
CA LEU A 57 2.14 -8.33 11.11
C LEU A 57 0.81 -7.89 10.49
N TRP A 58 -0.08 -7.29 11.29
CA TRP A 58 -1.38 -6.81 10.81
C TRP A 58 -1.24 -5.64 9.82
N GLU A 59 -0.28 -4.75 10.05
CA GLU A 59 0.11 -3.73 9.08
C GLU A 59 0.54 -4.36 7.75
N ALA A 60 1.47 -5.33 7.78
CA ALA A 60 1.95 -6.00 6.57
C ALA A 60 0.85 -6.74 5.80
N ILE A 61 -0.13 -7.32 6.50
CA ILE A 61 -1.32 -7.94 5.89
C ILE A 61 -2.23 -6.89 5.24
N SER A 62 -2.45 -5.75 5.91
CA SER A 62 -3.24 -4.65 5.36
C SER A 62 -2.59 -4.09 4.08
N ASP A 63 -1.27 -3.85 4.13
CA ASP A 63 -0.51 -3.37 2.98
C ASP A 63 -0.53 -4.38 1.83
N PHE A 64 -0.43 -5.68 2.12
CA PHE A 64 -0.57 -6.73 1.11
C PHE A 64 -1.93 -6.68 0.40
N LEU A 65 -3.02 -6.50 1.16
CA LEU A 65 -4.35 -6.33 0.58
C LEU A 65 -4.44 -5.04 -0.24
N TYR A 66 -3.84 -3.95 0.22
CA TYR A 66 -3.78 -2.70 -0.52
C TYR A 66 -3.06 -2.85 -1.87
N PHE A 67 -1.88 -3.49 -1.90
CA PHE A 67 -1.17 -3.73 -3.16
C PHE A 67 -1.97 -4.62 -4.12
N ASN A 68 -2.62 -5.67 -3.61
CA ASN A 68 -3.37 -6.61 -4.44
C ASN A 68 -4.71 -6.07 -4.95
N PHE A 69 -5.43 -5.24 -4.18
CA PHE A 69 -6.74 -4.75 -4.58
C PHE A 69 -6.71 -3.32 -5.13
N VAL A 70 -5.94 -2.42 -4.53
CA VAL A 70 -5.90 -1.01 -4.95
C VAL A 70 -4.88 -0.80 -6.07
N LEU A 71 -3.64 -1.25 -5.88
CA LEU A 71 -2.59 -1.00 -6.88
C LEU A 71 -2.84 -1.82 -8.15
N MET A 72 -3.26 -3.09 -8.02
CA MET A 72 -3.60 -3.93 -9.18
C MET A 72 -4.75 -3.33 -10.02
N THR A 73 -5.83 -2.87 -9.39
CA THR A 73 -6.95 -2.24 -10.12
C THR A 73 -6.53 -0.93 -10.78
N ARG A 74 -5.61 -0.16 -10.16
CA ARG A 74 -5.02 1.04 -10.76
C ARG A 74 -4.17 0.71 -11.99
N VAL A 75 -3.32 -0.30 -11.93
CA VAL A 75 -2.50 -0.73 -13.07
C VAL A 75 -3.38 -1.26 -14.21
N LEU A 76 -4.43 -2.03 -13.92
CA LEU A 76 -5.38 -2.49 -14.95
C LEU A 76 -6.16 -1.33 -15.60
N GLN A 77 -6.62 -0.36 -14.81
CA GLN A 77 -7.38 0.77 -15.33
C GLN A 77 -6.52 1.73 -16.15
N TYR A 78 -5.41 2.19 -15.60
CA TYR A 78 -4.60 3.23 -16.23
C TYR A 78 -3.54 2.67 -17.16
N GLY A 79 -3.00 1.49 -16.87
CA GLY A 79 -1.98 0.84 -17.70
C GLY A 79 -2.57 0.02 -18.84
N PHE A 80 -3.60 -0.78 -18.59
CA PHE A 80 -4.21 -1.62 -19.63
C PHE A 80 -5.48 -1.02 -20.25
N LYS A 81 -5.89 0.19 -19.82
CA LYS A 81 -7.11 0.89 -20.27
C LYS A 81 -8.38 0.03 -20.14
N ILE A 82 -8.41 -0.89 -19.18
CA ILE A 82 -9.60 -1.73 -18.94
C ILE A 82 -10.55 -0.95 -18.01
N PRO A 83 -11.77 -0.59 -18.44
CA PRO A 83 -12.71 0.21 -17.65
C PRO A 83 -13.43 -0.63 -16.58
N ILE A 84 -12.68 -1.23 -15.66
CA ILE A 84 -13.22 -2.07 -14.57
C ILE A 84 -14.00 -1.21 -13.58
N LEU A 85 -13.47 -0.03 -13.28
CA LEU A 85 -14.05 0.90 -12.30
C LEU A 85 -15.26 1.64 -12.84
N THR A 86 -15.33 1.86 -14.15
CA THR A 86 -16.51 2.43 -14.82
C THR A 86 -17.62 1.40 -14.99
N ARG A 87 -17.26 0.11 -15.04
CA ARG A 87 -18.21 -0.99 -15.19
C ARG A 87 -18.81 -1.44 -13.87
N TYR A 88 -18.06 -1.33 -12.78
CA TYR A 88 -18.48 -1.79 -11.45
C TYR A 88 -18.30 -0.68 -10.41
N ASP A 89 -19.38 0.04 -10.10
CA ASP A 89 -19.40 1.12 -9.11
C ASP A 89 -19.02 0.64 -7.70
N VAL A 90 -19.34 -0.63 -7.39
CA VAL A 90 -18.93 -1.30 -6.13
C VAL A 90 -17.41 -1.39 -6.01
N LEU A 91 -16.70 -1.75 -7.08
CA LEU A 91 -15.23 -1.83 -7.08
C LEU A 91 -14.59 -0.45 -6.91
N CYS A 92 -15.23 0.60 -7.42
CA CYS A 92 -14.78 1.98 -7.25
C CYS A 92 -14.85 2.43 -5.79
N LYS A 93 -16.01 2.23 -5.16
CA LYS A 93 -16.21 2.53 -3.74
C LYS A 93 -15.32 1.67 -2.83
N LEU A 94 -15.20 0.38 -3.14
CA LEU A 94 -14.33 -0.55 -2.40
C LEU A 94 -12.86 -0.12 -2.47
N ARG A 95 -12.38 0.31 -3.65
CA ARG A 95 -11.01 0.80 -3.80
C ARG A 95 -10.74 2.01 -2.92
N GLN A 96 -11.66 2.98 -2.93
CA GLN A 96 -11.50 4.19 -2.13
C GLN A 96 -11.54 3.86 -0.63
N PHE A 97 -12.50 3.04 -0.22
CA PHE A 97 -12.59 2.55 1.16
C PHE A 97 -11.31 1.82 1.59
N LEU A 98 -10.80 0.88 0.80
CA LEU A 98 -9.56 0.14 1.10
C LEU A 98 -8.34 1.05 1.17
N THR A 99 -8.29 2.11 0.38
CA THR A 99 -7.20 3.09 0.40
C THR A 99 -7.19 3.86 1.71
N ASP A 100 -8.33 4.42 2.09
CA ASP A 100 -8.45 5.21 3.32
C ASP A 100 -8.29 4.32 4.56
N TRP A 101 -8.88 3.12 4.52
CA TRP A 101 -8.76 2.11 5.56
C TRP A 101 -7.31 1.70 5.77
N SER A 102 -6.60 1.28 4.70
CA SER A 102 -5.21 0.84 4.84
C SER A 102 -4.31 1.95 5.36
N ASN A 103 -4.47 3.19 4.88
CA ASN A 103 -3.68 4.31 5.40
C ASN A 103 -3.88 4.56 6.88
N GLN A 104 -5.13 4.54 7.36
CA GLN A 104 -5.42 4.73 8.79
C GLN A 104 -4.92 3.58 9.64
N VAL A 105 -5.08 2.35 9.14
CA VAL A 105 -4.66 1.12 9.82
C VAL A 105 -3.14 1.06 9.94
N SER A 106 -2.41 1.27 8.84
CA SER A 106 -0.94 1.24 8.85
C SER A 106 -0.37 2.33 9.75
N PHE A 107 -0.91 3.55 9.71
CA PHE A 107 -0.47 4.62 10.60
C PHE A 107 -0.73 4.30 12.08
N SER A 108 -1.91 3.78 12.39
CA SER A 108 -2.32 3.47 13.77
C SER A 108 -1.50 2.31 14.34
N PHE A 109 -1.29 1.23 13.59
CA PHE A 109 -0.48 0.11 14.02
C PHE A 109 1.00 0.46 14.15
N PHE A 110 1.53 1.29 13.25
CA PHE A 110 2.88 1.80 13.36
C PHE A 110 3.07 2.65 14.63
N ALA A 111 2.10 3.52 14.95
CA ALA A 111 2.11 4.31 16.18
C ALA A 111 2.05 3.42 17.42
N PHE A 112 1.16 2.43 17.46
CA PHE A 112 1.07 1.49 18.58
C PHE A 112 2.34 0.65 18.75
N ALA A 113 2.94 0.19 17.65
CA ALA A 113 4.21 -0.54 17.68
C ALA A 113 5.35 0.31 18.25
N THR A 114 5.39 1.61 17.91
CA THR A 114 6.39 2.55 18.44
C THR A 114 6.19 2.81 19.92
N ILE A 115 4.95 3.01 20.37
CA ILE A 115 4.61 3.22 21.79
C ILE A 115 4.98 1.99 22.62
N ASP A 116 4.60 0.79 22.16
CA ASP A 116 4.92 -0.47 22.83
C ASP A 116 6.45 -0.67 22.96
N ARG A 117 7.19 -0.32 21.90
CA ARG A 117 8.66 -0.38 21.90
C ARG A 117 9.28 0.64 22.86
N LEU A 118 8.74 1.86 22.94
CA LEU A 118 9.24 2.88 23.87
C LEU A 118 9.01 2.46 25.32
N LEU A 119 7.79 2.01 25.65
CA LEU A 119 7.43 1.57 27.01
C LEU A 119 8.27 0.37 27.46
N SER A 120 8.48 -0.62 26.58
CA SER A 120 9.31 -1.78 26.88
C SER A 120 10.79 -1.42 27.07
N THR A 121 11.32 -0.47 26.28
CA THR A 121 12.71 -0.01 26.42
C THR A 121 12.94 0.79 27.70
N GLN A 122 12.00 1.68 28.08
CA GLN A 122 12.08 2.45 29.32
C GLN A 122 12.05 1.53 30.56
N ARG A 123 11.20 0.50 30.55
CA ARG A 123 11.14 -0.47 31.64
C ARG A 123 12.41 -1.32 31.76
N ALA A 124 13.09 -1.60 30.65
CA ALA A 124 14.35 -2.32 30.64
C ALA A 124 15.52 -1.50 31.21
N ASN A 125 15.56 -0.19 30.94
CA ASN A 125 16.59 0.73 31.44
C ASN A 125 16.40 1.18 32.91
N SER A 126 15.24 0.89 33.52
CA SER A 126 14.95 1.24 34.92
C SER A 126 15.31 0.12 35.92
N LYS A 127 16.00 -0.94 35.47
CA LYS A 127 16.59 -1.98 36.31
C LYS A 127 18.10 -1.83 36.34
#